data_AF-A0A9E4AGD5-F1
#
_entry.id   AF-A0A9E4AGD5-F1
#
_cell.length_a   1.000
_cell.length_b   1.000
_cell.length_c   1.000
_cell.angle_alpha   90.00
_cell.angle_beta   90.00
_cell.angle_gamma   90.00
#
_symmetry.space_group_name_H-M   'P 1'
#
loop_
_entity.id
_entity.type
_entity.pdbx_description
1 polymer ?
#
loop_
_entity_poly.entity_id
_entity_poly.type
_entity_poly.pdbx_seq_one_letter_code
_entity_poly.pdbx_strand_id
1 'polypeptide(L)'
;MAPTWGDAKALYQACVDNDVMISFCHQRRFGASFIKAKELANDGAIGQVYRFEGACPNMIDWGTHWFDMFFFYNNDEPAEWVMGQIDVGEETLVFGVPVETSGVSWIRYKNGVEGLLATGAASLGGVQNRIIGTDGIIEVGGQDKPPVRVLRHGASDWEVPNLDGIVPPGGDTVLAVLDLIDCVKTGREPELSGRKAIQTTELIFSTYESSRRRAKITLPLDVDDSALLTMLDEGVIKYTNP
;
A
#
# COMPACT_ATOMS: atom_id res chain seq x y z
N MET A 1 -11.46 1.85 3.61
CA MET A 1 -12.05 3.03 4.27
C MET A 1 -13.51 3.22 3.88
N ALA A 2 -13.81 3.43 2.60
CA ALA A 2 -15.16 3.47 2.05
C ALA A 2 -15.16 2.94 0.60
N PRO A 3 -16.30 2.59 -0.01
CA PRO A 3 -16.38 2.08 -1.38
C PRO A 3 -16.10 3.11 -2.49
N THR A 4 -16.20 4.41 -2.19
CA THR A 4 -15.93 5.50 -3.13
C THR A 4 -14.89 6.48 -2.57
N TRP A 5 -14.24 7.25 -3.46
CA TRP A 5 -13.27 8.26 -3.04
C TRP A 5 -13.94 9.42 -2.29
N GLY A 6 -15.12 9.85 -2.72
CA GLY A 6 -15.91 10.88 -2.08
C GLY A 6 -16.31 10.51 -0.65
N ASP A 7 -16.82 9.29 -0.45
CA ASP A 7 -17.18 8.80 0.89
C ASP A 7 -15.94 8.66 1.80
N ALA A 8 -14.82 8.21 1.23
CA ALA A 8 -13.55 8.13 1.94
C ALA A 8 -13.08 9.52 2.42
N LYS A 9 -13.11 10.53 1.56
CA LYS A 9 -12.82 11.93 1.91
C LYS A 9 -13.79 12.46 2.95
N ALA A 10 -15.10 12.25 2.76
CA ALA A 10 -16.13 12.75 3.67
C ALA A 10 -15.99 12.16 5.08
N LEU A 11 -15.70 10.86 5.18
CA LEU A 11 -15.46 10.17 6.45
C LEU A 11 -14.24 10.75 7.17
N TYR A 12 -13.12 10.92 6.46
CA TYR A 12 -11.92 11.52 7.05
C TYR A 12 -12.13 12.98 7.45
N GLN A 13 -12.76 13.78 6.58
CA GLN A 13 -13.03 15.19 6.85
C GLN A 13 -13.96 15.38 8.05
N ALA A 14 -14.98 14.54 8.21
CA ALA A 14 -15.84 14.57 9.38
C ALA A 14 -15.07 14.35 10.69
N CYS A 15 -14.05 13.48 10.69
CA CYS A 15 -13.18 13.30 11.86
C CYS A 15 -12.32 14.54 12.12
N VAL A 16 -11.75 15.14 11.07
CA VAL A 16 -10.95 16.38 11.17
C VAL A 16 -11.79 17.54 11.74
N ASP A 17 -13.00 17.75 11.21
CA ASP A 17 -13.88 18.86 11.61
C ASP A 17 -14.37 18.74 13.06
N ASN A 18 -14.37 17.53 13.62
CA ASN A 18 -14.83 17.25 14.99
C ASN A 18 -13.69 16.95 15.97
N ASP A 19 -12.44 17.15 15.58
CA ASP A 19 -11.25 16.82 16.39
C ASP A 19 -11.27 15.36 16.91
N VAL A 20 -11.70 14.44 16.04
CA VAL A 20 -11.79 13.01 16.34
C VAL A 20 -10.60 12.28 15.72
N MET A 21 -9.84 11.57 16.56
CA MET A 21 -8.79 10.69 16.11
C MET A 21 -9.38 9.44 15.43
N ILE A 22 -9.00 9.21 14.18
CA ILE A 22 -9.38 8.02 13.40
C ILE A 22 -8.14 7.22 13.00
N SER A 23 -8.25 5.90 13.09
CA SER A 23 -7.19 4.95 12.77
C SER A 23 -7.74 3.81 11.90
N PHE A 24 -6.91 3.28 11.01
CA PHE A 24 -7.24 2.15 10.14
C PHE A 24 -6.27 1.00 10.37
N CYS A 25 -6.75 -0.24 10.35
CA CYS A 25 -5.95 -1.41 10.69
C CYS A 25 -4.95 -1.80 9.60
N HIS A 26 -3.90 -1.00 9.40
CA HIS A 26 -2.69 -1.32 8.64
C HIS A 26 -1.57 -1.77 9.59
N GLN A 27 -1.86 -2.77 10.43
CA GLN A 27 -1.03 -3.17 11.56
C GLN A 27 0.41 -3.61 11.20
N ARG A 28 0.67 -3.94 9.93
CA ARG A 28 1.99 -4.37 9.43
C ARG A 28 3.10 -3.34 9.69
N ARG A 29 2.78 -2.06 9.87
CA ARG A 29 3.75 -1.04 10.31
C ARG A 29 4.38 -1.33 11.68
N PHE A 30 3.72 -2.17 12.50
CA PHE A 30 4.24 -2.67 13.78
C PHE A 30 4.91 -4.05 13.67
N GLY A 31 4.99 -4.64 12.48
CA GLY A 31 5.61 -5.94 12.28
C GLY A 31 7.13 -5.83 12.18
N ALA A 32 7.84 -6.65 12.95
CA ALA A 32 9.32 -6.65 13.00
C ALA A 32 9.97 -6.76 11.60
N SER A 33 9.40 -7.58 10.72
CA SER A 33 9.90 -7.74 9.35
C SER A 33 9.83 -6.44 8.55
N PHE A 34 8.70 -5.72 8.64
CA PHE A 34 8.47 -4.49 7.89
C PHE A 34 9.31 -3.34 8.46
N ILE A 35 9.38 -3.23 9.79
CA ILE A 35 10.26 -2.27 10.47
C ILE A 35 11.72 -2.51 10.08
N LYS A 36 12.18 -3.78 10.09
CA LYS A 36 13.56 -4.10 9.70
C LYS A 36 13.89 -3.77 8.26
N ALA A 37 12.95 -4.03 7.35
CA ALA A 37 13.11 -3.67 5.95
C ALA A 37 13.22 -2.15 5.77
N LYS A 38 12.40 -1.38 6.48
CA LYS A 38 12.47 0.09 6.50
C LYS A 38 13.82 0.58 7.05
N GLU A 39 14.27 0.05 8.19
CA GLU A 39 15.57 0.38 8.79
C GLU A 39 16.71 0.15 7.79
N LEU A 40 16.82 -1.06 7.23
CA LEU A 40 17.87 -1.40 6.28
C LEU A 40 17.85 -0.51 5.04
N ALA A 41 16.66 -0.21 4.50
CA ALA A 41 16.51 0.67 3.35
C ALA A 41 16.97 2.10 3.65
N ASN A 42 16.54 2.66 4.79
CA ASN A 42 16.84 4.03 5.19
C ASN A 42 18.29 4.21 5.66
N ASP A 43 18.92 3.16 6.21
CA ASP A 43 20.33 3.17 6.63
C ASP A 43 21.31 3.01 5.46
N GLY A 44 20.81 2.91 4.22
CA GLY A 44 21.62 2.82 3.01
C GLY A 44 22.19 1.42 2.75
N ALA A 45 21.67 0.37 3.38
CA ALA A 45 22.15 -1.01 3.18
C ALA A 45 22.06 -1.47 1.71
N ILE A 46 21.20 -0.82 0.91
CA ILE A 46 20.99 -1.07 -0.52
C ILE A 46 21.23 0.19 -1.37
N GLY A 47 21.97 1.17 -0.86
CA GLY A 47 22.18 2.45 -1.53
C GLY A 47 20.91 3.31 -1.55
N GLN A 48 20.75 4.14 -2.59
CA GLN A 48 19.57 5.00 -2.73
C GLN A 48 18.37 4.17 -3.22
N VAL A 49 17.29 4.14 -2.44
CA VAL A 49 16.03 3.51 -2.84
C VAL A 49 15.45 4.25 -4.04
N TYR A 50 15.06 3.51 -5.09
CA TYR A 50 14.42 4.08 -6.26
C TYR A 50 13.10 3.40 -6.64
N ARG A 51 12.83 2.18 -6.17
CA ARG A 51 11.57 1.50 -6.45
C ARG A 51 11.10 0.57 -5.33
N PHE A 52 9.80 0.61 -5.05
CA PHE A 52 9.09 -0.42 -4.29
C PHE A 52 8.27 -1.31 -5.22
N GLU A 53 8.18 -2.60 -4.93
CA GLU A 53 7.33 -3.54 -5.66
C GLU A 53 6.49 -4.37 -4.70
N GLY A 54 5.30 -4.77 -5.14
CA GLY A 54 4.42 -5.65 -4.38
C GLY A 54 3.43 -6.40 -5.27
N ALA A 55 2.95 -7.53 -4.78
CA ALA A 55 1.90 -8.31 -5.43
C ALA A 55 0.85 -8.77 -4.42
N CYS A 56 -0.43 -8.69 -4.78
CA CYS A 56 -1.53 -9.15 -3.94
C CYS A 56 -2.78 -9.56 -4.74
N PRO A 57 -3.80 -10.15 -4.12
CA PRO A 57 -4.99 -10.58 -4.85
C PRO A 57 -5.81 -9.47 -5.52
N ASN A 58 -5.95 -8.29 -4.91
CA ASN A 58 -6.76 -7.17 -5.43
C ASN A 58 -6.29 -5.82 -4.85
N MET A 59 -6.79 -4.71 -5.37
CA MET A 59 -6.38 -3.34 -5.02
C MET A 59 -7.05 -2.85 -3.74
N ILE A 60 -8.37 -3.05 -3.60
CA ILE A 60 -9.16 -2.38 -2.54
C ILE A 60 -9.03 -3.05 -1.17
N ASP A 61 -8.93 -4.38 -1.12
CA ASP A 61 -8.84 -5.15 0.14
C ASP A 61 -7.39 -5.44 0.51
N TRP A 62 -6.58 -5.96 -0.43
CA TRP A 62 -5.17 -6.24 -0.15
C TRP A 62 -4.21 -5.13 -0.58
N GLY A 63 -4.47 -4.47 -1.70
CA GLY A 63 -3.57 -3.45 -2.26
C GLY A 63 -3.39 -2.26 -1.33
N THR A 64 -4.40 -1.93 -0.52
CA THR A 64 -4.29 -0.94 0.57
C THR A 64 -3.13 -1.26 1.52
N HIS A 65 -2.87 -2.52 1.85
CA HIS A 65 -1.74 -2.88 2.71
C HIS A 65 -0.40 -2.64 2.03
N TRP A 66 -0.27 -2.91 0.74
CA TRP A 66 1.01 -2.75 0.03
C TRP A 66 1.30 -1.31 -0.37
N PHE A 67 0.28 -0.55 -0.77
CA PHE A 67 0.42 0.90 -0.89
C PHE A 67 0.81 1.54 0.44
N ASP A 68 0.18 1.14 1.55
CA ASP A 68 0.58 1.60 2.88
C ASP A 68 2.02 1.23 3.23
N MET A 69 2.47 0.02 2.90
CA MET A 69 3.87 -0.37 3.09
C MET A 69 4.83 0.45 2.20
N PHE A 70 4.46 0.80 0.97
CA PHE A 70 5.29 1.66 0.13
C PHE A 70 5.45 3.05 0.74
N PHE A 71 4.36 3.65 1.23
CA PHE A 71 4.43 4.89 2.01
C PHE A 71 5.29 4.71 3.25
N PHE A 72 5.09 3.64 4.01
CA PHE A 72 5.87 3.35 5.21
C PHE A 72 7.38 3.27 4.91
N TYR A 73 7.80 2.51 3.89
CA TYR A 73 9.21 2.45 3.51
C TYR A 73 9.74 3.81 3.01
N ASN A 74 8.90 4.58 2.30
CA ASN A 74 9.24 5.90 1.77
C ASN A 74 9.06 7.05 2.77
N ASN A 75 8.96 6.77 4.08
CA ASN A 75 8.80 7.79 5.11
C ASN A 75 7.54 8.69 4.93
N ASP A 76 6.46 8.10 4.45
CA ASP A 76 5.16 8.73 4.16
C ASP A 76 5.27 9.91 3.17
N GLU A 77 6.27 9.90 2.30
CA GLU A 77 6.44 10.88 1.23
C GLU A 77 5.23 10.88 0.28
N PRO A 78 4.65 12.05 -0.05
CA PRO A 78 3.45 12.10 -0.87
C PRO A 78 3.68 11.57 -2.28
N ALA A 79 2.66 10.91 -2.84
CA ALA A 79 2.62 10.57 -4.25
C ALA A 79 2.38 11.84 -5.10
N GLU A 80 2.94 11.85 -6.31
CA GLU A 80 2.79 12.91 -7.31
C GLU A 80 1.80 12.50 -8.40
N TRP A 81 1.95 11.27 -8.90
CA TRP A 81 1.07 10.74 -9.94
C TRP A 81 0.96 9.22 -9.89
N VAL A 82 -0.13 8.71 -10.47
CA VAL A 82 -0.41 7.29 -10.67
C VAL A 82 -0.71 7.01 -12.14
N MET A 83 -0.22 5.90 -12.66
CA MET A 83 -0.60 5.34 -13.94
C MET A 83 -0.87 3.85 -13.77
N GLY A 84 -2.05 3.39 -14.17
CA GLY A 84 -2.47 2.01 -13.97
C GLY A 84 -3.55 1.55 -14.93
N GLN A 85 -3.81 0.25 -14.88
CA GLN A 85 -4.81 -0.47 -15.67
C GLN A 85 -5.41 -1.58 -14.82
N ILE A 86 -6.69 -1.89 -15.05
CA ILE A 86 -7.38 -3.01 -14.40
C ILE A 86 -8.12 -3.88 -15.43
N ASP A 87 -8.43 -5.09 -15.03
CA ASP A 87 -9.31 -6.03 -15.72
C ASP A 87 -10.25 -6.69 -14.70
N VAL A 88 -11.48 -7.01 -15.15
CA VAL A 88 -12.52 -7.63 -14.33
C VAL A 88 -13.07 -8.84 -15.08
N GLY A 89 -12.41 -9.97 -14.88
CA GLY A 89 -12.67 -11.21 -15.61
C GLY A 89 -13.95 -11.91 -15.19
N GLU A 90 -14.30 -11.83 -13.90
CA GLU A 90 -15.46 -12.45 -13.26
C GLU A 90 -15.99 -11.56 -12.13
N GLU A 91 -17.24 -11.78 -11.73
CA GLU A 91 -17.80 -11.08 -10.58
C GLU A 91 -17.15 -11.57 -9.29
N THR A 92 -16.37 -10.69 -8.65
CA THR A 92 -15.79 -10.93 -7.34
C THR A 92 -16.19 -9.81 -6.39
N LEU A 93 -16.73 -10.19 -5.23
CA LEU A 93 -17.15 -9.26 -4.18
C LEU A 93 -16.28 -9.44 -2.94
N VAL A 94 -15.79 -8.33 -2.40
CA VAL A 94 -15.16 -8.28 -1.07
C VAL A 94 -16.00 -7.38 -0.19
N PHE A 95 -16.55 -7.95 0.88
CA PHE A 95 -17.52 -7.26 1.78
C PHE A 95 -18.70 -6.62 1.03
N GLY A 96 -19.15 -7.23 -0.07
CA GLY A 96 -20.25 -6.73 -0.90
C GLY A 96 -19.87 -5.63 -1.90
N VAL A 97 -18.58 -5.29 -2.02
CA VAL A 97 -18.07 -4.32 -2.99
C VAL A 97 -17.38 -5.08 -4.14
N PRO A 98 -17.72 -4.79 -5.42
CA PRO A 98 -17.00 -5.30 -6.58
C PRO A 98 -15.51 -4.96 -6.55
N VAL A 99 -14.67 -5.92 -6.91
CA VAL A 99 -13.21 -5.75 -7.02
C VAL A 99 -12.71 -6.18 -8.38
N GLU A 100 -11.54 -5.69 -8.78
CA GLU A 100 -10.89 -6.15 -10.00
C GLU A 100 -10.25 -7.53 -9.82
N THR A 101 -10.13 -8.29 -10.92
CA THR A 101 -9.48 -9.61 -10.92
C THR A 101 -8.01 -9.53 -11.34
N SER A 102 -7.61 -8.40 -11.91
CA SER A 102 -6.21 -8.12 -12.27
C SER A 102 -5.98 -6.62 -12.33
N GLY A 103 -4.80 -6.17 -11.92
CA GLY A 103 -4.47 -4.76 -11.92
C GLY A 103 -2.97 -4.49 -11.91
N VAL A 104 -2.60 -3.31 -12.40
CA VAL A 104 -1.26 -2.77 -12.27
C VAL A 104 -1.34 -1.29 -11.91
N SER A 105 -0.52 -0.85 -10.96
CA SER A 105 -0.40 0.53 -10.54
C SER A 105 1.08 0.93 -10.47
N TRP A 106 1.46 1.91 -11.29
CA TRP A 106 2.75 2.58 -11.26
C TRP A 106 2.58 3.93 -10.59
N ILE A 107 3.36 4.19 -9.56
CA ILE A 107 3.30 5.41 -8.74
C ILE A 107 4.64 6.13 -8.84
N ARG A 108 4.58 7.46 -8.87
CA ARG A 108 5.73 8.33 -8.62
C ARG A 108 5.48 9.11 -7.35
N TYR A 109 6.47 9.13 -6.46
CA TYR A 109 6.49 9.95 -5.27
C TYR A 109 7.19 11.30 -5.53
N LYS A 110 6.89 12.33 -4.74
CA LYS A 110 7.48 13.67 -4.88
C LYS A 110 9.00 13.68 -4.73
N ASN A 111 9.56 12.74 -3.97
CA ASN A 111 11.00 12.56 -3.82
C ASN A 111 11.66 11.81 -5.00
N GLY A 112 10.88 11.43 -6.02
CA GLY A 112 11.35 10.76 -7.22
C GLY A 112 11.51 9.25 -7.11
N VAL A 113 11.16 8.65 -5.96
CA VAL A 113 11.04 7.20 -5.82
C VAL A 113 9.79 6.73 -6.57
N GLU A 114 9.78 5.47 -7.00
CA GLU A 114 8.65 4.87 -7.70
C GLU A 114 8.07 3.68 -6.94
N GLY A 115 6.80 3.37 -7.19
CA GLY A 115 6.12 2.18 -6.67
C GLY A 115 5.48 1.40 -7.82
N LEU A 116 5.51 0.08 -7.74
CA LEU A 116 4.82 -0.81 -8.66
C LEU A 116 4.03 -1.86 -7.88
N LEU A 117 2.70 -1.81 -7.99
CA LEU A 117 1.82 -2.84 -7.45
C LEU A 117 1.19 -3.61 -8.61
N ALA A 118 1.23 -4.94 -8.53
CA ALA A 118 0.42 -5.81 -9.40
C ALA A 118 -0.62 -6.55 -8.55
N THR A 119 -1.81 -6.75 -9.12
CA THR A 119 -2.89 -7.45 -8.43
C THR A 119 -3.48 -8.59 -9.25
N GLY A 120 -3.99 -9.61 -8.54
CA GLY A 120 -4.76 -10.70 -9.11
C GLY A 120 -3.96 -11.55 -10.10
N ALA A 121 -4.46 -11.65 -11.34
CA ALA A 121 -3.78 -12.40 -12.40
C ALA A 121 -2.45 -11.76 -12.86
N ALA A 122 -2.24 -10.47 -12.61
CA ALA A 122 -0.94 -9.83 -12.78
C ALA A 122 -0.05 -10.13 -11.56
N SER A 123 1.18 -10.59 -11.81
CA SER A 123 2.10 -10.97 -10.73
C SER A 123 3.50 -10.47 -10.99
N LEU A 124 4.14 -9.97 -9.93
CA LEU A 124 5.58 -9.64 -9.90
C LEU A 124 6.44 -10.80 -9.33
N GLY A 125 5.78 -11.90 -8.94
CA GLY A 125 6.40 -13.13 -8.47
C GLY A 125 7.05 -13.09 -7.07
N GLY A 126 6.92 -14.20 -6.35
CA GLY A 126 7.91 -14.68 -5.37
C GLY A 126 7.97 -14.05 -3.97
N VAL A 127 7.60 -12.78 -3.77
CA VAL A 127 7.65 -12.09 -2.46
C VAL A 127 6.47 -11.16 -2.26
N GLN A 128 6.22 -10.78 -1.00
CA GLN A 128 5.14 -9.83 -0.70
C GLN A 128 5.54 -8.41 -1.08
N ASN A 129 6.71 -7.96 -0.63
CA ASN A 129 7.28 -6.68 -1.02
C ASN A 129 8.76 -6.81 -1.43
N ARG A 130 9.19 -5.90 -2.31
CA ARG A 130 10.58 -5.69 -2.65
C ARG A 130 10.91 -4.20 -2.53
N ILE A 131 12.06 -3.89 -1.93
CA ILE A 131 12.64 -2.55 -1.90
C ILE A 131 13.91 -2.61 -2.73
N ILE A 132 13.99 -1.77 -3.76
CA ILE A 132 15.08 -1.79 -4.73
C ILE A 132 15.85 -0.48 -4.61
N GLY A 133 17.15 -0.59 -4.38
CA GLY A 133 18.07 0.53 -4.32
C GLY A 133 19.23 0.36 -5.30
N THR A 134 20.06 1.39 -5.40
CA THR A 134 21.22 1.43 -6.32
C THR A 134 22.23 0.32 -6.06
N ASP A 135 22.35 -0.12 -4.82
CA ASP A 135 23.38 -1.03 -4.34
C ASP A 135 22.80 -2.28 -3.67
N GLY A 136 21.54 -2.63 -3.98
CA GLY A 136 20.96 -3.88 -3.51
C GLY A 136 19.44 -3.95 -3.54
N ILE A 137 18.93 -5.06 -2.99
CA ILE A 137 17.51 -5.39 -2.93
C ILE A 137 17.19 -5.93 -1.55
N ILE A 138 16.09 -5.48 -0.95
CA ILE A 138 15.47 -6.10 0.22
C ILE A 138 14.19 -6.80 -0.23
N GLU A 139 13.98 -8.02 0.22
CA GLU A 139 12.74 -8.77 0.03
C GLU A 139 12.08 -9.06 1.38
N VAL A 140 10.76 -8.87 1.43
CA VAL A 140 9.93 -9.12 2.61
C VAL A 140 8.89 -10.19 2.28
N GLY A 141 8.85 -11.23 3.10
CA GLY A 141 7.94 -12.37 2.96
C GLY A 141 8.15 -13.20 1.70
N GLY A 142 7.19 -14.09 1.45
CA GLY A 142 7.23 -15.06 0.34
C GLY A 142 7.26 -16.49 0.85
N GLN A 143 6.68 -17.40 0.06
CA GLN A 143 6.64 -18.82 0.41
C GLN A 143 8.06 -19.40 0.43
N ASP A 144 8.37 -20.19 1.47
CA ASP A 144 9.67 -20.82 1.68
C ASP A 144 10.87 -19.87 1.72
N LYS A 145 10.63 -18.60 2.09
CA LYS A 145 11.65 -17.56 2.26
C LYS A 145 11.74 -17.08 3.70
N PRO A 146 12.92 -16.60 4.13
CA PRO A 146 13.04 -15.85 5.38
C PRO A 146 12.07 -14.66 5.40
N PRO A 147 11.60 -14.21 6.58
CA PRO A 147 10.65 -13.09 6.68
C PRO A 147 11.18 -11.79 6.07
N VAL A 148 12.49 -11.56 6.18
CA VAL A 148 13.23 -10.48 5.52
C VAL A 148 14.55 -11.05 5.03
N ARG A 149 15.00 -10.60 3.86
CA ARG A 149 16.35 -10.87 3.37
C ARG A 149 16.87 -9.71 2.54
N VAL A 150 18.18 -9.50 2.56
CA VAL A 150 18.85 -8.43 1.81
C VAL A 150 19.94 -9.01 0.92
N LEU A 151 19.98 -8.58 -0.34
CA LEU A 151 21.04 -8.87 -1.29
C LEU A 151 21.73 -7.56 -1.64
N ARG A 152 22.94 -7.37 -1.11
CA ARG A 152 23.76 -6.18 -1.39
C ARG A 152 24.58 -6.37 -2.65
N HIS A 153 24.94 -5.27 -3.31
CA HIS A 153 25.82 -5.29 -4.46
C HIS A 153 27.14 -6.01 -4.14
N GLY A 154 27.52 -6.97 -4.99
CA GLY A 154 28.74 -7.77 -4.82
C GLY A 154 28.63 -8.92 -3.81
N ALA A 155 27.50 -9.08 -3.10
CA ALA A 155 27.29 -10.25 -2.25
C ALA A 155 27.03 -11.51 -3.08
N SER A 156 27.55 -12.66 -2.63
CA SER A 156 27.34 -13.95 -3.29
C SER A 156 26.04 -14.64 -2.88
N ASP A 157 25.42 -14.21 -1.77
CA ASP A 157 24.19 -14.80 -1.24
C ASP A 157 23.37 -13.76 -0.47
N TRP A 158 22.12 -14.10 -0.15
CA TRP A 158 21.20 -13.32 0.66
C TRP A 158 21.63 -13.33 2.14
N GLU A 159 21.61 -12.15 2.75
CA GLU A 159 21.72 -12.01 4.21
C GLU A 159 20.32 -12.01 4.84
N VAL A 160 20.18 -12.74 5.94
CA VAL A 160 18.96 -12.76 6.75
C VAL A 160 19.22 -11.98 8.05
N PRO A 161 18.62 -10.78 8.22
CA PRO A 161 18.82 -9.98 9.42
C PRO A 161 18.16 -10.63 10.63
N ASN A 162 18.71 -10.38 11.82
CA ASN A 162 18.06 -10.75 13.07
C ASN A 162 16.84 -9.84 13.31
N LEU A 163 15.70 -10.45 13.68
CA LEU A 163 14.44 -9.77 13.98
C LEU A 163 14.14 -9.68 15.49
N ASP A 164 14.97 -10.29 16.32
CA ASP A 164 14.79 -10.30 17.77
C ASP A 164 14.86 -8.89 18.36
N GLY A 165 13.86 -8.54 19.18
CA GLY A 165 13.82 -7.28 19.92
C GLY A 165 13.55 -6.03 19.09
N ILE A 166 13.26 -6.16 17.79
CA ILE A 166 12.87 -5.01 16.94
C ILE A 166 11.57 -4.39 17.43
N VAL A 167 10.64 -5.22 17.89
CA VAL A 167 9.35 -4.78 18.42
C VAL A 167 9.12 -5.32 19.82
N PRO A 168 8.35 -4.61 20.67
CA PRO A 168 7.92 -5.14 21.95
C PRO A 168 7.15 -6.46 21.79
N PRO A 169 7.14 -7.34 22.83
CA PRO A 169 6.31 -8.53 22.80
C PRO A 169 4.83 -8.19 22.58
N GLY A 170 4.22 -8.85 21.60
CA GLY A 170 2.83 -8.63 21.20
C GLY A 170 2.69 -8.82 19.69
N GLY A 171 1.53 -9.27 19.23
CA GLY A 171 1.25 -9.30 17.80
C GLY A 171 1.03 -7.88 17.26
N ASP A 172 1.27 -7.66 15.97
CA ASP A 172 1.12 -6.38 15.26
C ASP A 172 -0.20 -5.65 15.61
N THR A 173 -1.32 -6.40 15.67
CA THR A 173 -2.63 -5.86 16.05
C THR A 173 -2.68 -5.35 17.48
N VAL A 174 -2.05 -6.04 18.43
CA VAL A 174 -1.98 -5.61 19.84
C VAL A 174 -1.16 -4.32 19.95
N LEU A 175 -0.01 -4.27 19.29
CA LEU A 175 0.85 -3.09 19.26
C LEU A 175 0.13 -1.89 18.66
N ALA A 176 -0.62 -2.09 17.57
CA ALA A 176 -1.45 -1.05 16.96
C ALA A 176 -2.52 -0.47 17.89
N VAL A 177 -3.17 -1.33 18.69
CA VAL A 177 -4.15 -0.88 19.68
C VAL A 177 -3.48 -0.11 20.82
N LEU A 178 -2.31 -0.58 21.29
CA LEU A 178 -1.56 0.09 22.34
C LEU A 178 -1.06 1.48 21.88
N ASP A 179 -0.58 1.60 20.64
CA ASP A 179 -0.20 2.89 20.04
C ASP A 179 -1.38 3.85 19.99
N LEU A 180 -2.56 3.38 19.55
CA LEU A 180 -3.75 4.23 19.50
C LEU A 180 -4.17 4.72 20.90
N ILE A 181 -4.14 3.84 21.91
CA ILE A 181 -4.46 4.22 23.30
C ILE A 181 -3.48 5.29 23.81
N ASP A 182 -2.18 5.14 23.53
CA ASP A 182 -1.16 6.12 23.88
C ASP A 182 -1.38 7.46 23.17
N CYS A 183 -1.69 7.44 21.88
CA CYS A 183 -1.97 8.63 21.08
C CYS A 183 -3.16 9.42 21.60
N VAL A 184 -4.26 8.73 21.95
CA VAL A 184 -5.43 9.38 22.56
C VAL A 184 -5.07 10.06 23.89
N LYS A 185 -4.17 9.47 24.68
CA LYS A 185 -3.74 10.05 25.97
C LYS A 185 -2.78 11.23 25.81
N THR A 186 -1.93 11.20 24.79
CA THR A 186 -0.81 12.13 24.63
C THR A 186 -1.08 13.24 23.61
N GLY A 187 -2.06 13.05 22.71
CA GLY A 187 -2.32 13.94 21.58
C GLY A 187 -1.36 13.74 20.39
N ARG A 188 -0.50 12.71 20.42
CA ARG A 188 0.37 12.36 19.29
C ARG A 188 -0.45 11.78 18.13
N GLU A 189 0.01 11.99 16.89
CA GLU A 189 -0.55 11.30 15.72
C GLU A 189 -0.29 9.77 15.81
N PRO A 190 -1.31 8.91 15.66
CA PRO A 190 -1.13 7.47 15.57
C PRO A 190 -0.26 7.03 14.41
N GLU A 191 0.45 5.91 14.55
CA GLU A 191 1.22 5.35 13.43
C GLU A 191 0.30 4.94 12.28
N LEU A 192 -0.94 4.53 12.59
CA LEU A 192 -1.97 4.14 11.62
C LEU A 192 -3.05 5.22 11.42
N SER A 193 -2.67 6.49 11.49
CA SER A 193 -3.60 7.61 11.39
C SER A 193 -4.44 7.59 10.12
N GLY A 194 -5.65 8.17 10.19
CA GLY A 194 -6.50 8.38 9.02
C GLY A 194 -5.82 9.18 7.90
N ARG A 195 -4.91 10.10 8.25
CA ARG A 195 -4.11 10.88 7.29
C ARG A 195 -3.23 9.99 6.42
N LYS A 196 -2.63 8.94 6.99
CA LYS A 196 -1.84 7.96 6.24
C LYS A 196 -2.75 7.03 5.43
N ALA A 197 -3.88 6.62 6.00
CA ALA A 197 -4.84 5.75 5.32
C ALA A 197 -5.52 6.42 4.10
N ILE A 198 -5.82 7.73 4.15
CA ILE A 198 -6.41 8.46 3.02
C ILE A 198 -5.42 8.57 1.84
N GLN A 199 -4.11 8.70 2.09
CA GLN A 199 -3.08 8.69 1.04
C GLN A 199 -3.05 7.35 0.29
N THR A 200 -3.06 6.25 1.03
CA THR A 200 -3.17 4.89 0.49
C THR A 200 -4.44 4.70 -0.31
N THR A 201 -5.57 5.18 0.22
CA THR A 201 -6.88 5.09 -0.43
C THR A 201 -6.92 5.85 -1.76
N GLU A 202 -6.27 7.02 -1.82
CA GLU A 202 -6.16 7.82 -3.04
C GLU A 202 -5.44 7.08 -4.17
N LEU A 203 -4.41 6.28 -3.86
CA LEU A 203 -3.70 5.47 -4.88
C LEU A 203 -4.59 4.41 -5.51
N ILE A 204 -5.48 3.78 -4.74
CA ILE A 204 -6.43 2.77 -5.23
C ILE A 204 -7.38 3.42 -6.24
N PHE A 205 -8.06 4.49 -5.84
CA PHE A 205 -9.03 5.15 -6.71
C PHE A 205 -8.36 5.84 -7.91
N SER A 206 -7.15 6.36 -7.74
CA SER A 206 -6.38 6.92 -8.86
C SER A 206 -5.92 5.85 -9.85
N THR A 207 -5.70 4.61 -9.40
CA THR A 207 -5.40 3.48 -10.28
C THR A 207 -6.61 3.12 -11.13
N TYR A 208 -7.80 3.01 -10.51
CA TYR A 208 -9.04 2.80 -11.25
C TYR A 208 -9.35 3.96 -12.20
N GLU A 209 -9.11 5.21 -11.76
CA GLU A 209 -9.32 6.39 -12.59
C GLU A 209 -8.36 6.44 -13.78
N SER A 210 -7.10 6.04 -13.59
CA SER A 210 -6.13 5.91 -14.67
C SER A 210 -6.60 4.91 -15.73
N SER A 211 -7.18 3.79 -15.29
CA SER A 211 -7.76 2.79 -16.21
C SER A 211 -8.90 3.39 -17.02
N ARG A 212 -9.84 4.09 -16.35
CA ARG A 212 -10.98 4.76 -16.98
C ARG A 212 -10.56 5.83 -18.00
N ARG A 213 -9.64 6.72 -17.62
CA ARG A 213 -9.14 7.81 -18.49
C ARG A 213 -8.11 7.35 -19.53
N ARG A 214 -7.55 6.14 -19.36
CA ARG A 214 -6.38 5.65 -20.11
C ARG A 214 -5.21 6.64 -20.06
N ALA A 215 -5.00 7.26 -18.91
CA ALA A 215 -4.07 8.36 -18.74
C ALA A 215 -3.45 8.40 -17.34
N LYS A 216 -2.27 9.00 -17.24
CA LYS A 216 -1.65 9.35 -15.95
C LYS A 216 -2.57 10.27 -15.15
N ILE A 217 -2.82 9.92 -13.89
CA ILE A 217 -3.54 10.75 -12.93
C ILE A 217 -2.53 11.52 -12.10
N THR A 218 -2.60 12.85 -12.14
CA THR A 218 -1.80 13.72 -11.27
C THR A 218 -2.59 13.95 -9.99
N LEU A 219 -1.95 13.78 -8.83
CA LEU A 219 -2.60 13.92 -7.53
C LEU A 219 -2.60 15.39 -7.06
N PRO A 220 -3.62 15.82 -6.28
CA PRO A 220 -4.71 15.01 -5.72
C PRO A 220 -5.78 14.59 -6.73
N LEU A 221 -6.47 13.49 -6.44
CA LEU A 221 -7.54 12.93 -7.29
C LEU A 221 -8.77 13.86 -7.32
N ASP A 222 -9.21 14.19 -8.54
CA ASP A 222 -10.17 15.26 -8.86
C ASP A 222 -11.63 14.79 -9.07
N VAL A 223 -11.95 13.55 -8.69
CA VAL A 223 -13.30 12.98 -8.75
C VAL A 223 -13.81 12.64 -7.35
N ASP A 224 -15.03 12.11 -7.24
CA ASP A 224 -15.62 11.61 -5.99
C ASP A 224 -16.15 10.18 -6.13
N ASP A 225 -16.30 9.67 -7.36
CA ASP A 225 -16.81 8.33 -7.60
C ASP A 225 -15.73 7.24 -7.41
N SER A 226 -16.13 5.99 -7.61
CA SER A 226 -15.19 4.90 -7.85
C SER A 226 -15.26 4.54 -9.32
N ALA A 227 -14.19 4.82 -10.06
CA ALA A 227 -14.14 4.55 -11.50
C ALA A 227 -14.43 3.07 -11.83
N LEU A 228 -14.03 2.13 -10.97
CA LEU A 228 -14.37 0.71 -11.11
C LEU A 228 -15.89 0.50 -11.08
N LEU A 229 -16.57 1.05 -10.05
CA LEU A 229 -18.02 0.88 -9.89
C LEU A 229 -18.78 1.56 -11.02
N THR A 230 -18.39 2.80 -11.38
CA THR A 230 -18.99 3.54 -12.49
C THR A 230 -18.83 2.78 -13.82
N MET A 231 -17.65 2.26 -14.12
CA MET A 231 -17.42 1.50 -15.36
C MET A 231 -18.19 0.18 -15.42
N LEU A 232 -18.44 -0.47 -14.29
CA LEU A 232 -19.27 -1.68 -14.21
C LEU A 232 -20.76 -1.35 -14.43
N ASP A 233 -21.27 -0.31 -13.77
CA ASP A 233 -22.66 0.15 -13.90
C ASP A 233 -22.99 0.59 -15.34
N GLU A 234 -22.07 1.34 -15.97
CA GLU A 234 -22.21 1.79 -17.35
C GLU A 234 -21.94 0.68 -18.38
N GLY A 235 -21.48 -0.50 -17.95
CA GLY A 235 -21.14 -1.62 -18.83
C GLY A 235 -19.92 -1.38 -19.73
N VAL A 236 -19.04 -0.45 -19.34
CA VAL A 236 -17.75 -0.17 -19.99
C VAL A 236 -16.79 -1.35 -19.77
N ILE A 237 -16.81 -1.90 -18.56
CA ILE A 237 -16.16 -3.18 -18.23
C ILE A 237 -17.28 -4.20 -17.99
N LYS A 238 -17.11 -5.40 -18.52
CA LYS A 238 -18.07 -6.50 -18.37
C LYS A 238 -17.32 -7.73 -17.86
N TYR A 239 -17.98 -8.50 -17.00
CA TYR A 239 -17.49 -9.81 -16.60
C TYR A 239 -17.29 -10.67 -17.86
N THR A 240 -16.04 -11.04 -18.14
CA THR A 240 -15.70 -11.83 -19.33
C THR A 240 -16.16 -13.28 -19.24
N ASN A 241 -16.37 -13.79 -18.02
CA ASN A 241 -16.97 -15.10 -17.72
C ASN A 241 -18.13 -14.90 -16.71
N PRO A 242 -19.39 -14.79 -17.18
CA PRO A 242 -20.57 -14.76 -16.32
C PRO A 242 -20.91 -16.14 -15.72
#